data_AF-Q0SDD8-F1
#
_entry.id   AF-Q0SDD8-F1
#
_cell.length_a   1.000
_cell.length_b   1.000
_cell.length_c   1.000
_cell.angle_alpha   90.00
_cell.angle_beta   90.00
_cell.angle_gamma   90.00
#
_symmetry.space_group_name_H-M   'P 1'
#
loop_
_entity.id
_entity.type
_entity.pdbx_description
1 polymer ?
#
loop_
_entity_poly.entity_id
_entity_poly.type
_entity_poly.pdbx_seq_one_letter_code
_entity_poly.pdbx_strand_id
1 'polypeptide(L)'
;MCSNSPKVCRHAPGQAWAAATAPPTPATTSAQRSTEQAHARYAIRGIKDVLKVWAHADVQSWTIASWLSSPQTELDDRTPRQALLDGDTADVVTLARQAAERLAS
;
A
#
# COMPACT_ATOMS: atom_id res chain seq x y z
N MET A 1 -53.23 -22.69 -25.61
CA MET A 1 -52.59 -22.98 -26.91
C MET A 1 -51.08 -23.03 -26.68
N CYS A 2 -50.48 -24.16 -27.08
CA CYS A 2 -49.05 -24.54 -27.10
C CYS A 2 -48.29 -24.61 -25.76
N SER A 3 -47.39 -25.56 -25.47
CA SER A 3 -47.21 -26.99 -25.76
C SER A 3 -45.81 -27.36 -25.21
N ASN A 4 -45.67 -28.60 -24.70
CA ASN A 4 -44.47 -29.46 -24.79
C ASN A 4 -43.25 -29.26 -23.88
N SER A 5 -43.08 -30.18 -22.91
CA SER A 5 -41.79 -30.84 -22.60
C SER A 5 -41.43 -31.86 -23.71
N PRO A 6 -40.30 -32.60 -23.69
CA PRO A 6 -38.92 -32.35 -23.24
C PRO A 6 -37.90 -32.67 -24.37
N LYS A 7 -36.62 -32.29 -24.25
CA LYS A 7 -35.51 -33.00 -24.92
C LYS A 7 -34.17 -32.70 -24.24
N VAL A 8 -33.72 -33.67 -23.45
CA VAL A 8 -32.31 -33.88 -23.14
C VAL A 8 -31.61 -34.36 -24.41
N CYS A 9 -30.57 -33.65 -24.84
CA CYS A 9 -29.47 -34.24 -25.61
C CYS A 9 -28.14 -33.76 -25.00
N ARG A 10 -27.41 -34.73 -24.44
CA ARG A 10 -26.00 -34.65 -24.04
C ARG A 10 -25.13 -34.13 -25.18
N HIS A 11 -24.11 -33.31 -24.87
CA HIS A 11 -22.68 -33.65 -25.07
C HIS A 11 -21.77 -32.50 -24.60
N ALA A 12 -20.89 -32.80 -23.65
CA ALA A 12 -19.65 -32.05 -23.40
C ALA A 12 -18.57 -32.55 -24.40
N PRO A 13 -17.47 -31.80 -24.69
CA PRO A 13 -16.40 -31.65 -23.69
C PRO A 13 -15.66 -30.30 -23.72
N GLY A 14 -14.98 -30.02 -22.61
CA GLY A 14 -13.77 -29.21 -22.63
C GLY A 14 -13.92 -27.79 -22.14
N GLN A 15 -14.12 -27.61 -20.82
CA GLN A 15 -13.40 -26.59 -20.06
C GLN A 15 -13.03 -27.18 -18.70
N ALA A 16 -11.82 -27.70 -18.61
CA ALA A 16 -11.13 -27.92 -17.35
C ALA A 16 -10.59 -26.56 -16.88
N TRP A 17 -11.14 -26.02 -15.80
CA TRP A 17 -10.35 -25.30 -14.81
C TRP A 17 -11.08 -25.33 -13.44
N ALA A 18 -10.30 -25.83 -12.48
CA ALA A 18 -10.42 -25.84 -11.04
C ALA A 18 -11.75 -25.50 -10.36
N ALA A 19 -12.25 -26.50 -9.64
CA ALA A 19 -13.15 -26.36 -8.51
C ALA A 19 -12.58 -25.44 -7.42
N ALA A 20 -13.46 -24.64 -6.84
CA ALA A 20 -13.51 -24.23 -5.44
C ALA A 20 -12.16 -24.06 -4.71
N THR A 21 -11.68 -22.81 -4.64
CA THR A 21 -11.01 -22.35 -3.43
C THR A 21 -12.04 -21.63 -2.57
N ALA A 22 -12.26 -22.17 -1.36
CA ALA A 22 -13.13 -21.60 -0.34
C ALA A 22 -12.74 -20.15 0.00
N PRO A 23 -13.67 -19.32 0.51
CA PRO A 23 -13.28 -18.03 1.09
C PRO A 23 -12.28 -18.27 2.24
N PRO A 24 -11.21 -17.47 2.37
CA PRO A 24 -10.31 -17.61 3.51
C PRO A 24 -11.08 -17.32 4.80
N THR A 25 -10.95 -18.22 5.77
CA THR A 25 -11.53 -18.15 7.10
C THR A 25 -11.01 -16.91 7.85
N PRO A 26 -11.83 -16.11 8.56
CA PRO A 26 -11.38 -14.88 9.22
C PRO A 26 -10.48 -15.09 10.46
N ALA A 27 -10.10 -16.32 10.79
CA ALA A 27 -9.35 -16.63 12.01
C ALA A 27 -7.84 -16.29 11.94
N THR A 28 -7.26 -16.16 10.74
CA THR A 28 -5.79 -15.98 10.59
C THR A 28 -5.35 -14.52 10.47
N THR A 29 -6.27 -13.57 10.21
CA THR A 29 -5.92 -12.14 10.13
C THR A 29 -5.53 -11.54 11.48
N SER A 30 -6.00 -12.11 12.60
CA SER A 30 -5.77 -11.55 13.94
C SER A 30 -4.35 -11.79 14.46
N ALA A 31 -3.75 -12.94 14.13
CA ALA A 31 -2.38 -13.28 14.58
C ALA A 31 -1.31 -12.49 13.80
N GLN A 32 -1.51 -12.25 12.50
CA GLN A 32 -0.56 -11.51 11.66
C GLN A 32 -0.62 -9.99 11.92
N ARG A 33 -1.82 -9.46 12.23
CA ARG A 33 -2.00 -8.06 12.65
C ARG A 33 -1.28 -7.76 13.96
N SER A 34 -1.18 -8.72 14.87
CA SER A 34 -0.55 -8.56 16.19
C SER A 34 0.98 -8.53 16.13
N THR A 35 1.62 -9.21 15.18
CA THR A 35 3.09 -9.15 15.01
C THR A 35 3.53 -7.96 14.16
N GLU A 36 2.70 -7.49 13.24
CA GLU A 36 2.94 -6.24 12.49
C GLU A 36 2.73 -4.99 13.37
N GLN A 37 1.83 -5.04 14.35
CA GLN A 37 1.58 -3.94 15.29
C GLN A 37 2.69 -3.71 16.33
N ALA A 38 3.62 -4.65 16.51
CA ALA A 38 4.66 -4.57 17.53
C ALA A 38 5.85 -3.64 17.17
N HIS A 39 5.86 -3.01 15.99
CA HIS A 39 6.83 -1.96 15.63
C HIS A 39 6.45 -0.58 16.20
N ALA A 40 5.27 -0.46 16.82
CA ALA A 40 4.81 0.80 17.38
C ALA A 40 5.40 1.02 18.77
N ARG A 41 6.52 1.79 18.89
CA ARG A 41 6.77 2.85 19.90
C ARG A 41 7.94 3.78 19.56
N TYR A 42 8.82 3.45 18.62
CA TYR A 42 9.95 4.34 18.31
C TYR A 42 9.50 5.45 17.38
N ALA A 43 9.41 6.67 17.92
CA ALA A 43 9.28 7.86 17.09
C ALA A 43 10.43 7.88 16.08
N ILE A 44 10.08 7.89 14.80
CA ILE A 44 11.04 7.92 13.70
C ILE A 44 11.84 9.23 13.86
N ARG A 45 13.15 9.13 14.11
CA ARG A 45 13.99 10.33 14.18
C ARG A 45 13.93 11.06 12.84
N GLY A 46 13.87 12.39 12.88
CA GLY A 46 13.84 13.22 11.67
C GLY A 46 12.45 13.40 11.03
N ILE A 47 11.42 12.63 11.42
CA ILE A 47 10.08 12.77 10.81
C ILE A 47 9.51 14.18 10.99
N LYS A 48 9.81 14.84 12.10
CA LYS A 48 9.34 16.21 12.38
C LYS A 48 9.93 17.22 11.38
N ASP A 49 11.20 17.07 11.01
CA ASP A 49 11.86 17.96 10.05
C ASP A 49 11.27 17.77 8.65
N VAL A 50 10.99 16.52 8.26
CA VAL A 50 10.28 16.20 7.03
C VAL A 50 8.90 16.86 7.01
N LEU A 51 8.11 16.69 8.07
CA LEU A 51 6.77 17.30 8.15
C LEU A 51 6.81 18.83 8.14
N LYS A 52 7.84 19.45 8.71
CA LYS A 52 8.02 20.90 8.69
C LYS A 52 8.23 21.43 7.27
N VAL A 53 8.94 20.69 6.41
CA VAL A 53 9.10 21.05 5.00
C VAL A 53 7.75 21.04 4.28
N TRP A 54 6.97 19.99 4.47
CA TRP A 54 5.64 19.85 3.84
C TRP A 54 4.62 20.87 4.33
N ALA A 55 4.76 21.38 5.56
CA ALA A 55 3.87 22.40 6.11
C ALA A 55 3.85 23.69 5.28
N HIS A 56 4.90 23.96 4.50
CA HIS A 56 4.95 25.13 3.62
C HIS A 56 4.18 24.97 2.30
N ALA A 57 3.82 23.74 1.92
CA ALA A 57 3.19 23.44 0.63
C ALA A 57 1.67 23.19 0.72
N ASP A 58 1.06 23.40 1.89
CA ASP A 58 -0.38 23.18 2.16
C ASP A 58 -0.93 21.82 1.66
N VAL A 59 -0.08 20.79 1.68
CA VAL A 59 -0.43 19.46 1.17
C VAL A 59 -1.29 18.68 2.17
N GLN A 60 -2.24 17.91 1.64
CA GLN A 60 -3.07 17.05 2.48
C GLN A 60 -2.25 15.94 3.14
N SER A 61 -2.61 15.58 4.38
CA SER A 61 -1.87 14.58 5.17
C SER A 61 -1.79 13.21 4.49
N TRP A 62 -2.81 12.83 3.72
CA TRP A 62 -2.80 11.57 2.96
C TRP A 62 -1.74 11.57 1.86
N THR A 63 -1.47 12.72 1.22
CA THR A 63 -0.44 12.85 0.19
C THR A 63 0.95 12.64 0.77
N ILE A 64 1.22 13.22 1.94
CA ILE A 64 2.48 13.01 2.67
C ILE A 64 2.63 11.53 3.06
N ALA A 65 1.56 10.91 3.57
CA ALA A 65 1.57 9.50 3.96
C ALA A 65 1.79 8.56 2.77
N SER A 66 1.16 8.85 1.62
CA SER A 66 1.39 8.13 0.36
C SER A 66 2.85 8.28 -0.08
N TRP A 67 3.38 9.50 -0.10
CA TRP A 67 4.77 9.77 -0.47
C TRP A 67 5.79 9.05 0.44
N LEU A 68 5.56 9.06 1.76
CA LEU A 68 6.42 8.35 2.73
C LEU A 68 6.45 6.83 2.51
N SER A 69 5.42 6.29 1.86
CA SER A 69 5.24 4.85 1.61
C SER A 69 5.61 4.45 0.18
N SER A 70 5.90 5.41 -0.70
CA SER A 70 6.29 5.16 -2.09
C SER A 70 7.82 5.04 -2.23
N PRO A 71 8.33 4.06 -3.00
CA PRO A 71 9.74 4.00 -3.39
C PRO A 71 10.20 5.29 -4.05
N GLN A 72 11.45 5.70 -3.77
CA GLN A 72 12.09 6.84 -4.40
C GLN A 72 13.41 6.39 -5.03
N THR A 73 13.62 6.72 -6.30
CA THR A 73 14.85 6.36 -7.02
C THR A 73 16.07 7.05 -6.40
N GLU A 74 15.90 8.26 -5.87
CA GLU A 74 16.93 9.01 -5.14
C GLU A 74 17.36 8.36 -3.81
N LEU A 75 16.62 7.36 -3.32
CA LEU A 75 16.92 6.61 -2.09
C LEU A 75 17.24 5.14 -2.37
N ASP A 76 17.73 4.82 -3.58
CA ASP A 76 17.99 3.44 -4.02
C ASP A 76 16.73 2.56 -3.98
N ASP A 77 15.61 3.09 -4.49
CA ASP A 77 14.28 2.48 -4.46
C ASP A 77 13.73 2.19 -3.04
N ARG A 78 14.38 2.72 -2.00
CA ARG A 78 13.83 2.69 -0.64
C ARG A 78 12.68 3.67 -0.49
N THR A 79 11.80 3.38 0.46
CA THR A 79 10.79 4.35 0.89
C THR A 79 11.42 5.41 1.79
N PRO A 80 10.92 6.66 1.79
CA PRO A 80 11.36 7.69 2.72
C PRO A 80 11.24 7.25 4.19
N ARG A 81 10.19 6.47 4.52
CA ARG A 81 10.04 5.87 5.85
C ARG A 81 11.21 4.95 6.21
N GLN A 82 11.64 4.09 5.27
CA GLN A 82 12.76 3.18 5.48
C GLN A 82 14.08 3.96 5.67
N ALA A 83 14.35 4.94 4.81
CA ALA A 83 15.54 5.79 4.93
C ALA A 83 15.60 6.54 6.27
N LEU A 84 14.47 7.03 6.79
CA LEU A 84 14.42 7.64 8.13
C LEU A 84 14.72 6.64 9.26
N LEU A 85 14.33 5.37 9.11
CA LEU A 85 14.65 4.32 10.07
C LEU A 85 16.14 3.95 10.02
N ASP A 86 16.73 3.96 8.82
CA ASP A 86 18.15 3.69 8.59
C ASP A 86 19.05 4.85 9.05
N GLY A 87 18.48 6.05 9.25
CA GLY A 87 19.17 7.24 9.78
C GLY A 87 19.49 8.30 8.73
N ASP A 88 19.10 8.10 7.47
CA ASP A 88 19.36 8.97 6.30
C ASP A 88 18.44 10.21 6.29
N THR A 89 18.33 10.89 7.44
CA THR A 89 17.37 11.98 7.64
C THR A 89 17.62 13.17 6.71
N ALA A 90 18.88 13.54 6.48
CA ALA A 90 19.23 14.70 5.66
C ALA A 90 18.80 14.53 4.20
N ASP A 91 18.98 13.33 3.65
CA ASP A 91 18.58 13.00 2.29
C ASP A 91 17.05 13.02 2.15
N VAL A 92 16.34 12.44 3.13
CA VAL A 92 14.87 12.45 3.13
C VAL A 92 14.30 13.87 3.26
N VAL A 93 14.91 14.75 4.07
CA VAL A 93 14.49 16.16 4.18
C VAL A 93 14.72 16.93 2.89
N THR A 94 15.85 16.68 2.21
CA THR A 94 16.16 17.29 0.91
C THR A 94 15.15 16.86 -0.14
N LEU A 95 14.85 15.55 -0.19
CA LEU A 95 13.88 15.00 -1.12
C LEU A 95 12.45 15.49 -0.84
N ALA A 96 12.08 15.61 0.43
CA ALA A 96 10.79 16.19 0.83
C ALA A 96 10.64 17.63 0.33
N ARG A 97 11.72 18.42 0.34
CA ARG A 97 11.69 19.80 -0.19
C ARG A 97 11.46 19.81 -1.68
N GLN A 98 12.21 19.00 -2.43
CA GLN A 98 12.05 18.90 -3.88
C GLN A 98 10.65 18.42 -4.27
N ALA A 99 10.09 17.47 -3.51
CA ALA A 99 8.74 16.98 -3.74
C ALA A 99 7.67 18.03 -3.41
N ALA A 100 7.85 18.78 -2.32
CA ALA A 100 6.98 19.89 -1.95
C ALA A 100 7.00 21.02 -2.99
N GLU A 101 8.19 21.40 -3.48
CA GLU A 101 8.35 22.40 -4.55
C GLU A 101 7.66 21.98 -5.85
N ARG A 102 7.72 20.68 -6.20
CA ARG A 102 7.01 20.13 -7.37
C ARG A 102 5.49 20.22 -7.26
N LEU A 103 4.93 20.16 -6.05
CA LEU A 103 3.49 20.19 -5.79
C LEU A 103 2.95 21.60 -5.55
N ALA A 104 3.81 22.55 -5.20
CA ALA A 104 3.46 23.96 -5.02
C ALA A 104 3.41 24.78 -6.32
N SER A 105 3.79 24.17 -7.45
CA SER A 105 3.71 24.75 -8.80
C SER A 105 2.43 24.39 -9.52
#